data_AF-H3C3W1-F1
#
_entry.id   AF-H3C3W1-F1
#
_cell.length_a   1.000
_cell.length_b   1.000
_cell.length_c   1.000
_cell.angle_alpha   90.00
_cell.angle_beta   90.00
_cell.angle_gamma   90.00
#
_symmetry.space_group_name_H-M   'P 1'
#
loop_
_entity.id
_entity.type
_entity.pdbx_description
1 polymer ?
#
loop_
_entity_poly.entity_id
_entity_poly.type
_entity_poly.pdbx_seq_one_letter_code
_entity_poly.pdbx_strand_id
1 'polypeptide(L)'
;MNASADPLRVLSLRSRFSSWTPLSDNSCNLHLFEDRVDLVLRWFDLWTDRQRKHLMASLLGRCTSSQLRCCRDLLMETLPVARLDLAAALPRVLSLKVMSFLNPRDLCAAAQVSWHWRFLAEQDCLWEGRCVRRGWFLPYSPGPREYGAWKSHYVACVSTL
;
A
#
# COMPACT_ATOMS: atom_id res chain seq x y z
N MET A 1 -46.43 -8.48 38.10
CA MET A 1 -45.68 -8.15 36.88
C MET A 1 -44.24 -8.65 37.06
N ASN A 2 -43.99 -9.94 36.80
CA ASN A 2 -42.64 -10.47 36.86
C ASN A 2 -41.99 -10.24 35.50
N ALA A 3 -41.01 -9.34 35.45
CA ALA A 3 -40.09 -9.24 34.32
C ALA A 3 -39.33 -10.56 34.24
N SER A 4 -39.67 -11.39 33.26
CA SER A 4 -38.86 -12.56 32.89
C SER A 4 -37.47 -12.06 32.51
N ALA A 5 -36.51 -12.22 33.41
CA ALA A 5 -35.11 -11.97 33.09
C ALA A 5 -34.74 -12.87 31.92
N ASP A 6 -34.37 -12.26 30.79
CA ASP A 6 -33.95 -12.96 29.59
C ASP A 6 -32.80 -13.93 29.95
N PRO A 7 -33.00 -15.26 29.80
CA PRO A 7 -31.99 -16.26 30.15
C PRO A 7 -30.64 -16.00 29.46
N LEU A 8 -30.67 -15.38 28.26
CA LEU A 8 -29.49 -15.01 27.49
C LEU A 8 -28.68 -13.89 28.18
N ARG A 9 -29.35 -12.91 28.81
CA ARG A 9 -28.69 -11.85 29.59
C ARG A 9 -28.03 -12.38 30.86
N VAL A 10 -28.66 -13.36 31.51
CA VAL A 10 -28.14 -13.96 32.76
C VAL A 10 -26.90 -14.82 32.49
N LEU A 11 -26.91 -15.59 31.39
CA LEU A 11 -25.75 -16.37 30.96
C LEU A 11 -24.59 -15.50 30.45
N SER A 12 -24.89 -14.39 29.76
CA SER A 12 -23.91 -13.37 29.35
C SER A 12 -23.15 -12.80 30.55
N LEU A 13 -23.85 -12.45 31.63
CA LEU A 13 -23.22 -11.89 32.84
C LEU A 13 -22.32 -12.90 33.58
N ARG A 14 -22.69 -14.19 33.60
CA ARG A 14 -21.92 -15.24 34.29
C ARG A 14 -20.67 -15.70 33.55
N SER A 15 -20.59 -15.50 32.24
CA SER A 15 -19.55 -16.10 31.39
C SER A 15 -18.53 -15.11 30.83
N ARG A 16 -18.59 -13.82 31.19
CA ARG A 16 -17.73 -12.75 30.62
C ARG A 16 -16.22 -13.03 30.69
N PHE A 17 -15.76 -13.84 31.64
CA PHE A 17 -14.35 -14.22 31.81
C PHE A 17 -14.10 -15.73 31.73
N SER A 18 -15.10 -16.51 31.34
CA SER A 18 -14.96 -17.96 31.17
C SER A 18 -14.39 -18.28 29.79
N SER A 19 -13.49 -19.27 29.73
CA SER A 19 -13.04 -19.87 28.46
C SER A 19 -14.07 -20.85 27.88
N TRP A 20 -15.10 -21.21 28.65
CA TRP A 20 -16.19 -22.09 28.20
C TRP A 20 -16.95 -21.46 27.03
N THR A 21 -17.27 -22.28 26.04
CA THR A 21 -17.95 -21.83 24.80
C THR A 21 -19.11 -22.79 24.54
N PRO A 22 -20.36 -22.31 24.35
CA PRO A 22 -21.51 -23.17 24.09
C PRO A 22 -21.39 -23.73 22.66
N LEU A 23 -20.83 -24.94 22.51
CA LEU A 23 -20.64 -25.56 21.20
C LEU A 23 -21.93 -26.21 20.66
N SER A 24 -22.89 -26.51 21.53
CA SER A 24 -24.16 -27.17 21.18
C SER A 24 -25.24 -26.21 20.67
N ASP A 25 -25.13 -24.91 20.98
CA ASP A 25 -26.09 -23.88 20.57
C ASP A 25 -25.38 -22.83 19.73
N ASN A 26 -25.60 -22.89 18.42
CA ASN A 26 -24.95 -22.02 17.45
C ASN A 26 -25.33 -20.54 17.62
N SER A 27 -26.56 -20.25 18.05
CA SER A 27 -27.04 -18.87 18.25
C SER A 27 -26.33 -18.24 19.46
N CYS A 28 -26.34 -18.96 20.59
CA CYS A 28 -25.61 -18.53 21.79
C CYS A 28 -24.10 -18.43 21.54
N ASN A 29 -23.53 -19.34 20.72
CA ASN A 29 -22.13 -19.30 20.35
C ASN A 29 -21.77 -18.02 19.60
N LEU A 30 -22.55 -17.69 18.57
CA LEU A 30 -22.31 -16.51 17.73
C LEU A 30 -22.40 -15.23 18.55
N HIS A 31 -23.42 -15.09 19.40
CA HIS A 31 -23.55 -13.92 20.27
C HIS A 31 -22.35 -13.80 21.23
N LEU A 32 -21.93 -14.90 21.85
CA LEU A 32 -20.78 -14.89 22.76
C LEU A 32 -19.47 -14.59 22.01
N PHE A 33 -19.34 -15.03 20.76
CA PHE A 33 -18.20 -14.70 19.91
C PHE A 33 -18.11 -13.19 19.66
N GLU A 34 -19.21 -12.56 19.25
CA GLU A 34 -19.26 -11.09 19.04
C GLU A 34 -18.92 -10.32 20.33
N ASP A 35 -19.51 -10.70 21.46
CA ASP A 35 -19.22 -10.08 22.77
C ASP A 35 -17.72 -10.16 23.14
N ARG A 36 -17.06 -11.27 22.77
CA ARG A 36 -15.62 -11.49 23.01
C ARG A 36 -14.75 -10.71 22.04
N VAL A 37 -15.15 -10.60 20.77
CA VAL A 37 -14.46 -9.76 19.78
C VAL A 37 -14.47 -8.31 20.28
N ASP A 38 -15.63 -7.79 20.68
CA ASP A 38 -15.78 -6.45 21.23
C ASP A 38 -14.90 -6.22 22.47
N LEU A 39 -14.82 -7.21 23.36
CA LEU A 39 -13.96 -7.13 24.54
C LEU A 39 -12.48 -7.05 24.16
N VAL A 40 -12.02 -7.89 23.23
CA VAL A 40 -10.63 -7.88 22.75
C VAL A 40 -10.31 -6.56 22.07
N LEU A 41 -11.21 -6.00 21.26
CA LEU A 41 -11.01 -4.71 20.61
C LEU A 41 -10.87 -3.58 21.62
N ARG A 42 -11.73 -3.53 22.65
CA ARG A 42 -11.59 -2.57 23.75
C ARG A 42 -10.26 -2.69 24.48
N TRP A 43 -9.77 -3.90 24.72
CA TRP A 43 -8.45 -4.10 25.32
C TRP A 43 -7.31 -3.69 24.39
N PHE A 44 -7.44 -4.01 23.10
CA PHE A 44 -6.47 -3.64 22.08
C PHE A 44 -6.25 -2.13 22.04
N ASP A 45 -7.32 -1.34 22.10
CA ASP A 45 -7.27 0.12 22.13
C ASP A 45 -6.55 0.69 23.37
N LEU A 46 -6.59 -0.03 24.49
CA LEU A 46 -5.90 0.36 25.73
C LEU A 46 -4.42 -0.08 25.79
N TRP A 47 -3.99 -0.99 24.91
CA TRP A 47 -2.63 -1.53 24.91
C TRP A 47 -1.62 -0.64 24.19
N THR A 48 -0.37 -0.73 24.61
CA THR A 48 0.77 -0.07 23.94
C THR A 48 1.04 -0.67 22.56
N ASP A 49 1.71 0.08 21.68
CA ASP A 49 2.13 -0.39 20.35
C ASP A 49 2.89 -1.73 20.41
N ARG A 50 3.80 -1.89 21.38
CA ARG A 50 4.54 -3.15 21.58
C ARG A 50 3.62 -4.32 21.93
N GLN A 51 2.64 -4.11 22.80
CA GLN A 51 1.67 -5.14 23.19
C GLN A 51 0.75 -5.51 22.03
N ARG A 52 0.26 -4.51 21.27
CA ARG A 52 -0.55 -4.73 20.06
C ARG A 52 0.22 -5.58 19.04
N LYS A 53 1.47 -5.22 18.75
CA LYS A 53 2.36 -5.99 17.85
C LYS A 53 2.60 -7.40 18.35
N HIS A 54 2.80 -7.58 19.65
CA HIS A 54 2.99 -8.90 20.24
C HIS A 54 1.74 -9.79 20.11
N LEU A 55 0.53 -9.25 20.36
CA LEU A 55 -0.72 -9.97 20.14
C LEU A 55 -0.86 -10.38 18.68
N MET A 56 -0.68 -9.43 17.74
CA MET A 56 -0.81 -9.71 16.30
C MET A 56 0.14 -10.83 15.87
N ALA A 57 1.42 -10.76 16.26
CA ALA A 57 2.40 -11.81 15.97
C ALA A 57 1.99 -13.17 16.55
N SER A 58 1.46 -13.17 17.78
CA SER A 58 1.01 -14.39 18.46
C SER A 58 -0.21 -15.02 17.77
N LEU A 59 -1.15 -14.21 17.30
CA LEU A 59 -2.32 -14.68 16.55
C LEU A 59 -1.90 -15.24 15.18
N LEU A 60 -1.08 -14.51 14.43
CA LEU A 60 -0.59 -14.95 13.11
C LEU A 60 0.22 -16.25 13.20
N GLY A 61 1.01 -16.43 14.27
CA GLY A 61 1.77 -17.67 14.50
C GLY A 61 0.90 -18.91 14.74
N ARG A 62 -0.40 -18.73 15.02
CA ARG A 62 -1.38 -19.83 15.22
C ARG A 62 -2.26 -20.07 13.98
N CYS A 63 -2.15 -19.24 12.95
CA CYS A 63 -2.95 -19.34 11.74
C CYS A 63 -2.44 -20.43 10.80
N THR A 64 -3.36 -21.06 10.05
CA THR A 64 -3.03 -21.93 8.92
C THR A 64 -2.57 -21.11 7.71
N SER A 65 -1.95 -21.75 6.72
CA SER A 65 -1.54 -21.08 5.48
C SER A 65 -2.70 -20.44 4.72
N SER A 66 -3.92 -20.99 4.79
CA SER A 66 -5.10 -20.37 4.17
C SER A 66 -5.56 -19.12 4.91
N GLN A 67 -5.54 -19.14 6.25
CA GLN A 67 -5.87 -17.99 7.09
C GLN A 67 -4.84 -16.86 6.93
N LEU A 68 -3.55 -17.19 6.82
CA LEU A 68 -2.50 -16.20 6.55
C LEU A 68 -2.67 -15.53 5.18
N ARG A 69 -3.11 -16.27 4.14
CA ARG A 69 -3.44 -15.67 2.84
C ARG A 69 -4.63 -14.71 2.94
N CYS A 70 -5.68 -15.10 3.64
CA CYS A 70 -6.82 -14.20 3.91
C CYS A 70 -6.37 -12.92 4.63
N CYS A 71 -5.52 -13.04 5.65
CA CYS A 71 -4.95 -11.89 6.36
C CYS A 71 -4.13 -10.97 5.43
N ARG A 72 -3.30 -11.53 4.56
CA ARG A 72 -2.56 -10.77 3.54
C ARG A 72 -3.51 -9.96 2.66
N ASP A 73 -4.59 -10.57 2.19
CA ASP A 73 -5.53 -9.92 1.27
C ASP A 73 -6.26 -8.76 1.97
N LEU A 74 -6.72 -8.96 3.21
CA LEU A 74 -7.28 -7.89 4.07
C LEU A 74 -6.29 -6.75 4.33
N LEU A 75 -5.00 -7.08 4.55
CA LEU A 75 -3.96 -6.07 4.72
C LEU A 75 -3.72 -5.27 3.44
N MET A 76 -3.80 -5.91 2.27
CA MET A 76 -3.67 -5.23 0.98
C MET A 76 -4.86 -4.33 0.66
N GLU A 77 -6.05 -4.59 1.20
CA GLU A 77 -7.20 -3.70 1.06
C GLU A 77 -7.12 -2.48 1.99
N THR A 78 -6.61 -2.68 3.21
CA THR A 78 -6.59 -1.65 4.27
C THR A 78 -5.37 -0.75 4.23
N LEU A 79 -4.21 -1.31 3.90
CA LEU A 79 -3.06 -0.50 3.56
C LEU A 79 -3.33 0.05 2.16
N PRO A 80 -3.19 1.36 1.91
CA PRO A 80 -2.97 1.81 0.54
C PRO A 80 -1.67 1.13 0.15
N VAL A 81 -1.77 -0.03 -0.52
CA VAL A 81 -0.61 -0.75 -1.04
C VAL A 81 0.14 0.32 -1.78
N ALA A 82 1.28 0.73 -1.22
CA ALA A 82 2.25 1.51 -1.93
C ALA A 82 2.56 0.60 -3.12
N ARG A 83 1.85 0.85 -4.24
CA ARG A 83 2.02 0.08 -5.46
C ARG A 83 3.51 0.04 -5.62
N LEU A 84 4.06 -1.18 -5.60
CA LEU A 84 5.49 -1.42 -5.71
C LEU A 84 6.09 -0.32 -6.58
N ASP A 85 6.93 0.53 -5.99
CA ASP A 85 7.52 1.63 -6.74
C ASP A 85 8.42 0.99 -7.80
N LEU A 86 7.90 0.82 -9.01
CA LEU A 86 8.57 0.12 -10.10
C LEU A 86 9.90 0.77 -10.42
N ALA A 87 9.99 2.10 -10.27
CA ALA A 87 11.24 2.81 -10.50
C ALA A 87 12.30 2.42 -9.47
N ALA A 88 11.91 2.18 -8.22
CA ALA A 88 12.80 1.78 -7.12
C ALA A 88 13.07 0.27 -7.08
N ALA A 89 12.12 -0.56 -7.51
CA ALA A 89 12.21 -2.01 -7.48
C ALA A 89 12.98 -2.60 -8.67
N LEU A 90 12.94 -1.94 -9.83
CA LEU A 90 13.60 -2.41 -11.05
C LEU A 90 15.02 -1.84 -11.20
N PRO A 91 15.97 -2.61 -11.78
CA PRO A 91 17.23 -2.05 -12.26
C PRO A 91 17.02 -0.88 -13.21
N ARG A 92 17.87 0.15 -13.14
CA ARG A 92 17.74 1.42 -13.90
C ARG A 92 17.45 1.23 -15.39
N VAL A 93 18.08 0.24 -16.04
CA VAL A 93 17.88 -0.04 -17.47
C VAL A 93 16.42 -0.41 -17.78
N LEU A 94 15.79 -1.24 -16.93
CA LEU A 94 14.39 -1.63 -17.09
C LEU A 94 13.46 -0.46 -16.78
N SER A 95 13.75 0.33 -15.75
CA SER A 95 12.97 1.54 -15.43
C SER A 95 12.98 2.53 -16.59
N LEU A 96 14.14 2.77 -17.21
CA LEU A 96 14.26 3.62 -18.40
C LEU A 96 13.54 3.03 -19.62
N LYS A 97 13.57 1.70 -19.80
CA LYS A 97 12.81 1.04 -20.86
C LYS A 97 11.30 1.25 -20.68
N VAL A 98 10.79 1.12 -19.47
CA VAL A 98 9.37 1.40 -19.16
C VAL A 98 9.05 2.87 -19.45
N MET A 99 9.87 3.80 -18.97
CA MET A 99 9.67 5.24 -19.22
C MET A 99 9.74 5.61 -20.70
N SER A 100 10.50 4.89 -21.52
CA SER A 100 10.59 5.15 -22.97
C SER A 100 9.25 5.00 -23.70
N PHE A 101 8.30 4.24 -23.14
CA PHE A 101 6.95 4.09 -23.70
C PHE A 101 6.00 5.25 -23.38
N LEU A 102 6.34 6.11 -22.41
CA LEU A 102 5.50 7.23 -22.02
C LEU A 102 5.58 8.37 -23.05
N ASN A 103 4.50 9.14 -23.20
CA ASN A 103 4.56 10.38 -23.98
C ASN A 103 5.25 11.50 -23.16
N PRO A 104 5.64 12.65 -23.77
CA PRO A 104 6.35 13.71 -23.05
C PRO A 104 5.56 14.29 -21.87
N ARG A 105 4.23 14.35 -21.97
CA ARG A 105 3.35 14.84 -20.90
C ARG A 105 3.33 13.86 -19.72
N ASP A 106 3.23 12.58 -20.03
CA ASP A 106 3.27 11.50 -19.03
C ASP A 106 4.63 11.41 -18.35
N LEU A 107 5.73 11.64 -19.08
CA LEU A 107 7.07 11.76 -18.49
C LEU A 107 7.16 12.93 -17.51
N CYS A 108 6.60 14.10 -17.85
CA CYS A 108 6.54 15.24 -16.94
C CYS A 108 5.66 14.97 -15.71
N ALA A 109 4.59 14.19 -15.84
CA ALA A 109 3.77 13.75 -14.70
C ALA A 109 4.54 12.73 -13.84
N ALA A 110 5.22 11.78 -14.47
CA ALA A 110 6.07 10.78 -13.80
C ALA A 110 7.17 11.46 -12.96
N ALA A 111 7.79 12.53 -13.48
CA ALA A 111 8.78 13.32 -12.76
C ALA A 111 8.24 14.04 -11.49
N GLN A 112 6.93 14.07 -11.26
CA GLN A 112 6.32 14.67 -10.07
C GLN A 112 6.07 13.65 -8.94
N VAL A 113 6.28 12.35 -9.19
CA VAL A 113 6.01 11.28 -8.21
C VAL A 113 7.03 11.28 -7.07
N SER A 114 8.33 11.28 -7.39
CA SER A 114 9.42 11.34 -6.41
C SER A 114 10.72 11.83 -7.04
N TRP A 115 11.74 12.13 -6.23
CA TRP A 115 13.08 12.51 -6.73
C TRP A 115 13.70 11.43 -7.63
N HIS A 116 13.50 10.16 -7.30
CA HIS A 116 14.01 9.05 -8.10
C HIS A 116 13.30 8.95 -9.46
N TRP A 117 11.98 9.13 -9.46
CA TRP A 117 11.20 9.21 -10.71
C TRP A 117 11.60 10.41 -11.56
N ARG A 118 11.82 11.57 -10.95
CA ARG A 118 12.33 12.77 -11.65
C ARG A 118 13.65 12.49 -12.32
N PHE A 119 14.61 11.92 -11.58
CA PHE A 119 15.92 11.59 -12.13
C PHE A 119 15.80 10.67 -13.35
N LEU A 120 14.98 9.61 -13.28
CA LEU A 120 14.80 8.69 -14.41
C LEU A 120 14.04 9.33 -15.59
N ALA A 121 12.97 10.08 -15.33
CA ALA A 121 12.13 10.67 -16.36
C ALA A 121 12.84 11.81 -17.13
N GLU A 122 13.84 12.44 -16.52
CA GLU A 122 14.63 13.51 -17.13
C GLU A 122 15.92 13.01 -17.81
N GLN A 123 16.13 11.70 -17.91
CA GLN A 123 17.32 11.16 -18.58
C GLN A 123 17.33 11.48 -20.07
N ASP A 124 18.48 11.96 -20.55
CA ASP A 124 18.65 12.44 -21.92
C ASP A 124 18.32 11.40 -23.00
N CYS A 125 18.57 10.12 -22.73
CA CYS A 125 18.20 9.03 -23.64
C CYS A 125 16.68 8.92 -23.92
N LEU A 126 15.83 9.51 -23.06
CA LEU A 126 14.38 9.56 -23.28
C LEU A 126 13.96 10.73 -24.19
N TRP A 127 14.77 11.79 -24.25
CA TRP A 127 14.41 13.08 -24.86
C TRP A 127 15.17 13.36 -26.16
N GLU A 128 16.44 12.94 -26.28
CA GLU A 128 17.28 13.16 -27.46
C GLU A 128 16.58 12.72 -28.75
N GLY A 129 16.16 11.45 -28.83
CA GLY A 129 15.47 10.92 -30.02
C GLY A 129 14.12 11.60 -30.30
N ARG A 130 13.52 12.32 -29.35
CA ARG A 130 12.28 13.09 -29.55
C ARG A 130 12.59 14.46 -30.14
N CYS A 131 13.66 15.11 -29.69
CA CYS A 131 14.15 16.38 -30.24
C CYS A 131 14.70 16.20 -31.65
N VAL A 132 15.58 15.22 -31.85
CA VAL A 132 16.24 14.97 -33.15
C VAL A 132 15.24 14.69 -34.26
N ARG A 133 14.17 13.93 -33.98
CA ARG A 133 13.09 13.67 -34.97
C ARG A 133 12.33 14.93 -35.40
N ARG A 134 12.40 16.00 -34.63
CA ARG A 134 11.80 17.32 -34.94
C ARG A 134 12.82 18.30 -35.53
N GLY A 135 14.06 17.88 -35.76
CA GLY A 135 15.15 18.75 -36.19
C GLY A 135 15.64 19.69 -35.09
N TRP A 136 15.36 19.38 -33.82
CA TRP A 136 15.83 20.16 -32.67
C TRP A 136 17.14 19.57 -32.16
N PHE A 137 18.22 20.36 -32.25
CA PHE A 137 19.57 19.93 -31.91
C PHE A 137 20.16 20.84 -30.84
N LEU A 138 20.84 20.23 -29.87
CA LEU A 138 21.65 20.99 -28.91
C LEU A 138 22.90 21.55 -29.61
N PRO A 139 23.38 22.74 -29.21
CA PRO A 139 24.61 23.32 -29.75
C PRO A 139 25.89 22.66 -29.19
N TYR A 140 25.75 21.72 -28.25
CA TYR A 140 26.83 20.96 -27.64
C TYR A 140 26.35 19.54 -27.33
N SER A 141 27.30 18.64 -27.04
CA SER A 141 27.01 17.29 -26.54
C SER A 141 27.00 17.28 -25.01
N PRO A 142 25.89 16.90 -24.35
CA PRO A 142 25.84 16.86 -22.89
C PRO A 142 26.92 15.96 -22.28
N GLY A 143 27.50 16.40 -21.17
CA GLY A 143 28.51 15.62 -20.45
C GLY A 143 27.93 14.38 -19.74
N PRO A 144 28.75 13.40 -19.33
CA PRO A 144 28.27 12.15 -18.72
C PRO A 144 27.55 12.31 -17.36
N ARG A 145 27.67 13.49 -16.72
CA ARG A 145 26.98 13.85 -15.46
C ARG A 145 25.95 14.96 -15.63
N GLU A 146 25.76 15.39 -16.87
CA GLU A 146 24.73 16.34 -17.22
C GLU A 146 23.46 15.55 -17.53
N TYR A 147 22.36 15.90 -16.88
CA TYR A 147 21.08 15.22 -17.05
C TYR A 147 20.01 16.25 -17.34
N GLY A 148 19.10 15.94 -18.25
CA GLY A 148 17.95 16.79 -18.54
C GLY A 148 18.25 17.95 -19.48
N ALA A 149 19.44 18.00 -20.10
CA ALA A 149 19.76 18.98 -21.13
C ALA A 149 18.78 18.87 -22.31
N TRP A 150 18.54 17.64 -22.78
CA TRP A 150 17.60 17.38 -23.88
C TRP A 150 16.15 17.63 -23.48
N LYS A 151 15.77 17.31 -22.23
CA LYS A 151 14.44 17.61 -21.69
C LYS A 151 14.19 19.12 -21.64
N SER A 152 15.16 19.89 -21.14
CA SER A 152 15.05 21.34 -21.01
C SER A 152 14.94 22.00 -22.38
N HIS A 153 15.74 21.53 -23.35
CA HIS A 153 15.65 21.98 -24.73
C HIS A 153 14.30 21.62 -25.37
N TYR A 154 13.80 20.40 -25.17
CA TYR A 154 12.48 19.99 -25.65
C TYR A 154 11.38 20.94 -25.16
N VAL A 155 11.36 21.25 -23.85
CA VAL A 155 10.38 22.15 -23.26
C VAL A 155 10.51 23.55 -23.86
N ALA A 156 11.73 24.07 -23.99
CA ALA A 156 11.97 25.38 -24.60
C ALA A 156 11.44 25.46 -26.04
N CYS A 157 11.73 24.47 -26.89
CA CYS A 157 11.25 24.43 -28.27
C CYS A 157 9.72 24.29 -28.37
N VAL A 158 9.09 23.50 -27.48
CA VAL A 158 7.63 23.40 -27.45
C VAL A 158 6.97 24.70 -27.02
N SER A 159 7.58 25.45 -26.11
CA SER A 159 7.06 26.77 -25.69
C SER A 159 7.15 27.84 -26.77
N THR A 160 7.93 27.63 -27.83
CA THR A 160 8.07 28.55 -28.96
C THR A 160 7.22 28.20 -30.19
N LEU A 161 6.47 27.08 -30.13
CA LEU A 161 5.50 26.67 -31.16
C LEU A 161 4.12 27.28 -30.88
#